data_AF-A0A527GLL5-F1
#
_entry.id   AF-A0A527GLL5-F1
#
_cell.length_a   1.000
_cell.length_b   1.000
_cell.length_c   1.000
_cell.angle_alpha   90.00
_cell.angle_beta   90.00
_cell.angle_gamma   90.00
#
_symmetry.space_group_name_H-M   'P 1'
#
loop_
_entity.id
_entity.type
_entity.pdbx_description
1 polymer ?
#
loop_
_entity_poly.entity_id
_entity_poly.type
_entity_poly.pdbx_seq_one_letter_code
_entity_poly.pdbx_strand_id
1 'polypeptide(L)'
;MTDPVFGITIRRDANEAAVPSNALMSVVGICMPFAKAPTALQAAFDAAFPAGVAVRLNSNDTTKLALCDPDSLFVDAVEGINAQLGPYQVAAQLVV
;
A
#
# COMPACT_ATOMS: atom_id res chain seq x y z
N MET A 1 -50.08 34.52 -19.65
CA MET A 1 -48.73 34.82 -19.14
C MET A 1 -48.78 34.64 -17.64
N THR A 2 -48.24 33.55 -17.13
CA THR A 2 -48.21 33.24 -15.70
C THR A 2 -47.01 33.93 -15.09
N ASP A 3 -47.24 34.74 -14.06
CA ASP A 3 -46.22 35.54 -13.40
C ASP A 3 -45.04 34.68 -12.90
N PRO A 4 -43.79 35.15 -13.04
CA PRO A 4 -42.63 34.44 -12.52
C PRO A 4 -42.64 34.46 -10.98
N VAL A 5 -42.61 33.28 -10.38
CA VAL A 5 -42.45 33.15 -8.92
C VAL A 5 -40.99 33.44 -8.57
N PHE A 6 -40.77 34.54 -7.84
CA PHE A 6 -39.46 34.86 -7.28
C PHE A 6 -39.29 34.13 -5.93
N GLY A 7 -38.40 33.15 -5.90
CA GLY A 7 -38.09 32.36 -4.70
C GLY A 7 -37.00 31.32 -4.98
N ILE A 8 -36.46 30.71 -3.93
CA ILE A 8 -35.50 29.60 -4.04
C ILE A 8 -36.28 28.29 -4.00
N THR A 9 -36.23 27.53 -5.09
CA THR A 9 -36.78 26.17 -5.15
C THR A 9 -35.68 25.17 -4.78
N ILE A 10 -35.78 24.53 -3.62
CA ILE A 10 -34.85 23.46 -3.21
C ILE A 10 -35.30 22.15 -3.87
N ARG A 11 -34.62 21.76 -4.94
CA ARG A 11 -34.80 20.47 -5.60
C ARG A 11 -33.67 19.55 -5.15
N ARG A 12 -33.97 18.51 -4.37
CA ARG A 12 -32.99 17.46 -4.05
C ARG A 12 -32.81 16.59 -5.28
N ASP A 13 -31.77 16.86 -6.05
CA ASP A 13 -31.34 15.98 -7.13
C ASP A 13 -30.37 14.93 -6.57
N ALA A 14 -30.51 13.67 -6.97
CA ALA A 14 -29.67 12.58 -6.47
C ALA A 14 -28.29 12.51 -7.16
N ASN A 15 -28.01 13.46 -8.06
CA ASN A 15 -26.81 13.50 -8.88
C ASN A 15 -25.76 14.48 -8.33
N GLU A 16 -25.55 14.47 -7.03
CA GLU A 16 -24.40 15.17 -6.44
C GLU A 16 -23.12 14.39 -6.75
N ALA A 17 -22.06 15.12 -7.11
CA ALA A 17 -20.75 14.52 -7.35
C ALA A 17 -20.23 13.91 -6.04
N ALA A 18 -20.22 12.59 -5.96
CA ALA A 18 -19.58 11.89 -4.87
C ALA A 18 -18.06 12.09 -4.95
N VAL A 19 -17.44 12.36 -3.80
CA VAL A 19 -15.98 12.47 -3.72
C VAL A 19 -15.38 11.09 -4.00
N PRO A 20 -14.37 10.97 -4.89
CA PRO A 20 -13.73 9.70 -5.17
C PRO A 20 -13.10 9.11 -3.90
N SER A 21 -13.34 7.83 -3.66
CA SER A 21 -12.72 7.10 -2.55
C SER A 21 -11.28 6.76 -2.90
N ASN A 22 -10.34 7.21 -2.07
CA ASN A 22 -8.92 6.84 -2.16
C ASN A 22 -8.59 5.59 -1.32
N ALA A 23 -9.58 4.74 -1.06
CA ALA A 23 -9.39 3.53 -0.28
C ALA A 23 -8.44 2.56 -0.99
N LEU A 24 -7.40 2.11 -0.28
CA LEU A 24 -6.47 1.10 -0.76
C LEU A 24 -7.10 -0.28 -0.53
N MET A 25 -7.67 -0.85 -1.60
CA MET A 25 -8.44 -2.10 -1.52
C MET A 25 -7.59 -3.37 -1.65
N SER A 26 -6.31 -3.24 -1.99
CA SER A 26 -5.37 -4.36 -2.11
C SER A 26 -4.07 -4.00 -1.41
N VAL A 27 -3.97 -4.42 -0.14
CA VAL A 27 -2.77 -4.29 0.69
C VAL A 27 -2.52 -5.65 1.33
N VAL A 28 -1.30 -6.18 1.17
CA VAL A 28 -0.93 -7.48 1.73
C VAL A 28 -0.19 -7.26 3.04
N GLY A 29 -0.68 -7.89 4.11
CA GLY A 29 0.00 -7.94 5.41
C GLY A 29 0.85 -9.21 5.50
N ILE A 30 2.15 -9.06 5.79
CA ILE A 30 3.08 -10.18 5.96
C ILE A 30 3.58 -10.13 7.40
N CYS A 31 3.28 -11.15 8.20
CA CYS A 31 3.78 -11.27 9.58
C CYS A 31 4.60 -12.55 9.68
N MET A 32 5.91 -12.42 9.67
CA MET A 32 6.83 -13.54 9.77
C MET A 32 8.18 -13.11 10.35
N PRO A 33 8.93 -14.01 11.00
CA PRO A 33 10.29 -13.70 11.39
C PRO A 33 11.17 -13.61 10.13
N PHE A 34 11.92 -12.53 10.00
CA PHE A 34 12.94 -12.37 8.96
C PHE A 34 14.21 -11.78 9.57
N ALA A 35 15.35 -12.14 8.97
CA ALA A 35 16.66 -11.72 9.43
C ALA A 35 17.22 -10.63 8.51
N LYS A 36 18.20 -9.88 9.03
CA LYS A 36 18.97 -8.93 8.23
C LYS A 36 19.91 -9.66 7.27
N ALA A 37 20.22 -9.03 6.15
CA ALA A 37 21.29 -9.50 5.28
C ALA A 37 22.65 -9.51 6.00
N PRO A 38 23.54 -10.48 5.70
CA PRO A 38 24.90 -10.52 6.26
C PRO A 38 25.71 -9.25 6.00
N THR A 39 25.47 -8.62 4.85
CA THR A 39 26.15 -7.40 4.38
C THR A 39 25.49 -6.10 4.86
N ALA A 40 24.30 -6.16 5.46
CA ALA A 40 23.56 -4.99 5.92
C ALA A 40 23.98 -4.55 7.33
N LEU A 41 24.04 -3.22 7.51
CA LEU A 41 24.26 -2.59 8.81
C LEU A 41 23.02 -2.78 9.70
N GLN A 42 23.23 -3.25 10.94
CA GLN A 42 22.16 -3.44 11.93
C GLN A 42 21.34 -2.15 12.14
N ALA A 43 22.01 -1.00 12.29
CA ALA A 43 21.34 0.28 12.50
C ALA A 43 20.43 0.70 11.33
N ALA A 44 20.78 0.32 10.09
CA ALA A 44 19.94 0.59 8.92
C ALA A 44 18.74 -0.35 8.86
N PHE A 45 18.92 -1.61 9.26
CA PHE A 45 17.84 -2.59 9.38
C PHE A 45 16.82 -2.18 10.46
N ASP A 46 17.28 -1.83 11.67
CA ASP A 46 16.39 -1.44 12.77
C ASP A 46 15.65 -0.12 12.51
N ALA A 47 16.26 0.78 11.73
CA ALA A 47 15.61 2.01 11.29
C ALA A 47 14.54 1.76 10.22
N ALA A 48 14.78 0.79 9.32
CA ALA A 48 13.84 0.42 8.28
C ALA A 48 12.70 -0.47 8.79
N PHE A 49 12.99 -1.32 9.78
CA PHE A 49 12.10 -2.31 10.39
C PHE A 49 12.20 -2.26 11.93
N PRO A 50 11.55 -1.28 12.57
CA PRO A 50 11.53 -1.20 14.03
C PRO A 50 10.74 -2.37 14.62
N ALA A 51 11.28 -3.00 15.67
CA ALA A 51 10.61 -4.11 16.32
C ALA A 51 9.21 -3.72 16.86
N GLY A 52 8.19 -4.50 16.51
CA GLY A 52 6.81 -4.28 16.96
C GLY A 52 6.07 -3.14 16.25
N VAL A 53 6.65 -2.57 15.19
CA VAL A 53 6.02 -1.51 14.39
C VAL A 53 5.75 -2.03 12.99
N ALA A 54 4.49 -1.95 12.55
CA ALA A 54 4.11 -2.26 11.19
C ALA A 54 4.69 -1.21 10.23
N VAL A 55 5.48 -1.66 9.26
CA VAL A 55 6.13 -0.82 8.25
C VAL A 55 5.44 -1.02 6.92
N ARG A 56 5.00 0.09 6.33
CA ARG A 56 4.47 0.09 4.96
C ARG A 56 5.64 0.19 3.98
N LEU A 57 5.65 -0.70 2.98
CA LEU A 57 6.60 -0.69 1.87
C LEU A 57 5.94 -1.16 0.57
N ASN A 58 6.61 -0.92 -0.55
CA ASN A 58 6.19 -1.49 -1.83
C ASN A 58 7.05 -2.73 -2.14
N SER A 59 6.48 -3.72 -2.80
CA SER A 59 7.17 -4.96 -3.15
C SER A 59 8.35 -4.81 -4.12
N ASN A 60 8.56 -3.61 -4.67
CA ASN A 60 9.68 -3.25 -5.54
C ASN A 60 10.70 -2.32 -4.86
N ASP A 61 10.56 -2.06 -3.56
CA ASP A 61 11.47 -1.20 -2.81
C ASP A 61 12.81 -1.93 -2.57
N THR A 62 13.70 -1.84 -3.54
CA THR A 62 15.02 -2.50 -3.52
C THR A 62 15.89 -2.01 -2.38
N THR A 63 15.65 -0.80 -1.84
CA THR A 63 16.43 -0.27 -0.72
C THR A 63 16.13 -0.99 0.59
N LYS A 64 14.86 -1.30 0.83
CA LYS A 64 14.41 -2.05 2.01
C LYS A 64 14.62 -3.55 1.85
N LEU A 65 14.38 -4.08 0.65
CA LEU A 65 14.60 -5.50 0.36
C LEU A 65 16.09 -5.88 0.45
N ALA A 66 17.02 -4.99 0.09
CA ALA A 66 18.45 -5.25 0.24
C ALA A 66 18.94 -5.32 1.71
N LEU A 67 18.14 -4.84 2.66
CA LEU A 67 18.44 -4.95 4.09
C LEU A 67 18.03 -6.31 4.66
N CYS A 68 17.09 -7.00 4.00
CA CYS A 68 16.61 -8.32 4.40
C CYS A 68 17.52 -9.41 3.84
N ASP A 69 17.61 -10.53 4.56
CA ASP A 69 18.37 -11.69 4.09
C ASP A 69 17.75 -12.25 2.80
N PRO A 70 18.51 -12.33 1.69
CA PRO A 70 18.00 -12.83 0.41
C PRO A 70 17.52 -14.28 0.47
N ASP A 71 18.08 -15.10 1.36
CA ASP A 71 17.68 -16.50 1.54
C ASP A 71 16.52 -16.65 2.55
N SER A 72 15.97 -15.53 3.05
CA SER A 72 14.83 -15.59 3.95
C SER A 72 13.54 -15.83 3.20
N LEU A 73 12.65 -16.62 3.82
CA LEU A 73 11.28 -16.86 3.34
C LEU A 73 10.49 -15.56 3.11
N PHE A 74 10.94 -14.44 3.67
CA PHE A 74 10.30 -13.13 3.50
C PHE A 74 10.52 -12.60 2.08
N VAL A 75 11.75 -12.71 1.57
CA VAL A 75 12.06 -12.31 0.20
C VAL A 75 11.32 -13.23 -0.79
N ASP A 76 11.30 -14.54 -0.53
CA ASP A 76 10.51 -15.50 -1.31
C ASP A 76 9.01 -15.14 -1.35
N ALA A 77 8.44 -14.74 -0.21
CA ALA A 77 7.04 -14.32 -0.15
C ALA A 77 6.78 -13.05 -0.98
N VAL A 78 7.68 -12.08 -0.94
CA VAL A 78 7.60 -10.84 -1.75
C VAL A 78 7.71 -11.17 -3.24
N GLU A 79 8.63 -12.06 -3.62
CA GLU A 79 8.76 -12.52 -5.01
C GLU A 79 7.53 -13.29 -5.48
N GLY A 80 6.96 -14.16 -4.64
CA GLY A 80 5.72 -14.86 -4.93
C GLY A 80 4.54 -13.91 -5.15
N ILE A 81 4.45 -12.84 -4.36
CA ILE A 81 3.44 -11.78 -4.56
C ILE A 81 3.68 -11.06 -5.90
N ASN A 82 4.94 -10.73 -6.20
CA ASN A 82 5.29 -10.09 -7.47
C ASN A 82 4.99 -10.98 -8.68
N ALA A 83 5.16 -12.30 -8.57
CA ALA A 83 4.83 -13.26 -9.63
C ALA A 83 3.32 -13.38 -9.91
N GLN A 84 2.48 -13.04 -8.93
CA GLN A 84 1.02 -13.05 -9.07
C GLN A 84 0.43 -11.72 -9.56
N LEU A 85 1.27 -10.71 -9.79
CA LEU A 85 0.83 -9.42 -10.30
C LEU A 85 0.30 -9.57 -11.74
N GLY A 86 -0.84 -8.92 -12.00
CA GLY A 86 -1.43 -8.87 -13.33
C GLY A 86 -0.61 -8.05 -14.32
N PRO A 87 -0.86 -8.18 -15.63
CA PRO A 87 -0.19 -7.34 -16.63
C PRO A 87 -0.41 -5.85 -16.31
N TYR A 88 0.67 -5.06 -16.42
CA TYR A 88 0.76 -3.64 -16.06
C TYR A 88 0.80 -3.29 -14.56
N GLN A 89 0.77 -4.28 -13.65
CA GLN A 89 1.03 -4.03 -12.23
C GLN A 89 2.54 -4.09 -11.96
N VAL A 90 3.10 -3.00 -11.44
CA VAL A 90 4.56 -2.86 -11.23
C VAL A 90 4.98 -3.23 -9.80
N ALA A 91 4.08 -3.06 -8.82
CA ALA A 91 4.33 -3.38 -7.42
C ALA A 91 3.03 -3.60 -6.64
N ALA A 92 3.09 -4.44 -5.62
CA ALA A 92 2.08 -4.55 -4.57
C ALA A 92 2.43 -3.66 -3.39
N GLN A 93 1.41 -3.16 -2.69
CA GLN A 93 1.61 -2.47 -1.43
C GLN A 93 1.62 -3.50 -0.28
N LEU A 94 2.67 -3.47 0.52
CA LEU A 94 2.94 -4.40 1.60
C LEU A 94 2.95 -3.69 2.96
N VAL A 95 2.54 -4.41 4.00
CA VAL A 95 2.71 -4.02 5.40
C VAL A 95 3.36 -5.19 6.11
N VAL A 96 4.49 -4.93 6.78
CA VAL A 96 5.35 -5.94 7.41
C VAL A 96 5.59 -5.59 8.87
#